data_AF-A0AAW0NWL4-F1
#
_entry.id   AF-A0AAW0NWL4-F1
#
_cell.length_a   1.000
_cell.length_b   1.000
_cell.length_c   1.000
_cell.angle_alpha   90.00
_cell.angle_beta   90.00
_cell.angle_gamma   90.00
#
_symmetry.space_group_name_H-M   'P 1'
#
loop_
_entity.id
_entity.type
_entity.pdbx_description
1 polymer ?
#
loop_
_entity_poly.entity_id
_entity_poly.type
_entity_poly.pdbx_seq_one_letter_code
_entity_poly.pdbx_strand_id
1 'polypeptide(L)'
;METTVLALMLGLVFPSLAMDCQHFSPIPLCMMHQSVDDMYDGCENAMAKIVKTKYFPSEINMNALFREGWNKAINCANNKYRTRPNKALTIDQIRALCVYTAEKPKVYDPFNKAMQCNAARYTSNAFKYHALHFWLTSAIKTINPNRKCRITYRRNNVKFIGKKFQRIRFGSFASTSMRPDLVRFGTETCFYITTCYGASIQNYSDHAGEAEVLVPPYEKFQIIHIASGSYKGLSRCKNIFVLKSVGRESNLNCKVPDMETTMLALMLCLVLPTFAVDFPFALTMMDQSVDDKYDGCREKMTKKRTNQVQFGRETCFQITTCFGAPIQDYSAFNSEKEVLVPPYEKFRIARITRSSYGALYNCKNIIVLESAGYKSNLNCMAAEHKKGWKAAIKRKYNSVKRKIKNFFTGR
;
A
#
# COMPACT_ATOMS: atom_id res chain seq x y z
N MET A 1 31.25 50.74 1.76
CA MET A 1 31.66 49.33 1.87
C MET A 1 30.49 48.60 2.52
N GLU A 2 29.52 48.18 1.70
CA GLU A 2 28.28 47.55 2.17
C GLU A 2 28.38 46.04 1.91
N THR A 3 28.34 45.25 2.98
CA THR A 3 28.36 43.80 2.94
C THR A 3 26.92 43.28 2.85
N THR A 4 26.51 42.87 1.65
CA THR A 4 25.27 42.12 1.43
C THR A 4 25.47 40.65 1.83
N VAL A 5 24.77 40.20 2.86
CA VAL A 5 24.75 38.80 3.29
C VAL A 5 23.67 38.07 2.49
N LEU A 6 24.08 37.24 1.53
CA LEU A 6 23.19 36.28 0.86
C LEU A 6 22.86 35.13 1.83
N ALA A 7 21.62 35.05 2.29
CA ALA A 7 21.10 33.88 3.00
C ALA A 7 20.77 32.77 1.98
N LEU A 8 21.67 31.81 1.83
CA LEU A 8 21.43 30.55 1.11
C LEU A 8 20.43 29.69 1.90
N MET A 9 19.17 29.72 1.50
CA MET A 9 18.15 28.77 1.95
C MET A 9 18.45 27.40 1.35
N LEU A 10 19.30 26.60 2.02
CA LEU A 10 19.38 25.16 1.76
C LEU A 10 18.04 24.54 2.18
N GLY A 11 17.11 24.46 1.24
CA GLY A 11 15.92 23.64 1.38
C GLY A 11 16.35 22.20 1.57
N LEU A 12 16.20 21.68 2.79
CA LEU A 12 16.21 20.24 3.04
C LEU A 12 14.99 19.66 2.32
N VAL A 13 15.17 19.33 1.05
CA VAL A 13 14.30 18.40 0.35
C VAL A 13 14.54 17.07 1.05
N PHE A 14 13.76 16.77 2.10
CA PHE A 14 13.60 15.40 2.54
C PHE A 14 13.09 14.65 1.32
N PRO A 15 13.88 13.73 0.73
CA PRO A 15 13.35 12.87 -0.31
C PRO A 15 12.10 12.26 0.30
N SER A 16 10.96 12.44 -0.35
CA SER A 16 9.78 11.68 0.04
C SER A 16 10.20 10.23 -0.11
N LEU A 17 10.47 9.55 1.00
CA LEU A 17 10.74 8.11 1.02
C LEU A 17 9.43 7.48 0.58
N ALA A 18 9.28 7.33 -0.74
CA ALA A 18 8.36 6.36 -1.29
C ALA A 18 8.89 5.03 -0.80
N MET A 19 8.27 4.50 0.26
CA MET A 19 8.42 3.11 0.64
C MET A 19 7.85 2.30 -0.52
N ASP A 20 8.70 2.07 -1.52
CA ASP A 20 8.44 1.11 -2.56
C ASP A 20 8.41 -0.26 -1.87
N CYS A 21 7.31 -1.00 -1.98
CA CYS A 21 7.35 -2.42 -1.66
C CYS A 21 8.21 -3.09 -2.74
N GLN A 22 9.51 -3.13 -2.52
CA GLN A 22 10.38 -3.97 -3.33
C GLN A 22 10.03 -5.41 -3.00
N HIS A 23 9.40 -6.08 -3.97
CA HIS A 23 9.09 -7.49 -3.89
C HIS A 23 10.28 -8.28 -4.42
N PHE A 24 11.06 -8.87 -3.52
CA PHE A 24 12.13 -9.78 -3.92
C PHE A 24 11.55 -11.12 -4.37
N SER A 25 12.20 -11.80 -5.31
CA SER A 25 11.84 -13.16 -5.71
C SER A 25 12.59 -14.17 -4.85
N PRO A 26 11.91 -15.14 -4.20
CA PRO A 26 10.49 -15.45 -4.32
C PRO A 26 9.58 -14.52 -3.51
N ILE A 27 8.42 -14.18 -4.10
CA ILE A 27 7.41 -13.33 -3.46
C ILE A 27 6.51 -14.18 -2.55
N PRO A 28 6.44 -13.89 -1.23
CA PRO A 28 5.49 -14.54 -0.36
C PRO A 28 4.07 -14.07 -0.63
N LEU A 29 3.16 -15.01 -0.88
CA LEU A 29 1.73 -14.72 -0.92
C LEU A 29 1.24 -14.43 0.49
N CYS A 30 0.47 -13.37 0.68
CA CYS A 30 -0.18 -13.08 1.95
C CYS A 30 -1.36 -12.11 1.81
N MET A 31 -1.83 -11.58 2.92
CA MET A 31 -3.02 -10.74 3.00
C MET A 31 -2.82 -9.31 2.52
N MET A 32 -1.60 -8.87 2.18
CA MET A 32 -1.32 -7.53 1.62
C MET A 32 -1.96 -6.40 2.42
N HIS A 33 -1.72 -6.29 3.73
CA HIS A 33 -2.50 -5.35 4.56
C HIS A 33 -2.21 -3.86 4.28
N GLN A 34 -1.10 -3.55 3.63
CA GLN A 34 -0.75 -2.19 3.20
C GLN A 34 -1.37 -1.79 1.85
N SER A 35 -2.22 -2.67 1.27
CA SER A 35 -2.89 -2.38 0.01
C SER A 35 -3.99 -1.34 0.16
N VAL A 36 -4.10 -0.46 -0.82
CA VAL A 36 -5.33 0.30 -1.07
C VAL A 36 -6.39 -0.70 -1.53
N ASP A 37 -7.42 -0.90 -0.72
CA ASP A 37 -8.44 -1.93 -0.94
C ASP A 37 -9.85 -1.39 -0.74
N ASP A 38 -10.02 -0.06 -0.83
CA ASP A 38 -11.27 0.63 -0.51
C ASP A 38 -12.42 0.09 -1.36
N MET A 39 -13.48 -0.34 -0.68
CA MET A 39 -14.66 -0.90 -1.34
C MET A 39 -15.69 0.17 -1.64
N TYR A 40 -15.60 1.33 -0.99
CA TYR A 40 -16.58 2.40 -1.01
C TYR A 40 -17.97 1.97 -0.52
N ASP A 41 -18.05 0.92 0.29
CA ASP A 41 -19.33 0.38 0.78
C ASP A 41 -20.00 1.45 1.68
N GLY A 42 -21.16 1.95 1.24
CA GLY A 42 -21.96 2.94 1.97
C GLY A 42 -21.63 4.40 1.64
N CYS A 43 -20.70 4.66 0.72
CA CYS A 43 -20.33 6.02 0.31
C CYS A 43 -20.17 6.19 -1.21
N GLU A 44 -20.71 5.27 -2.00
CA GLU A 44 -20.53 5.24 -3.46
C GLU A 44 -20.91 6.57 -4.12
N ASN A 45 -22.07 7.13 -3.75
CA ASN A 45 -22.57 8.40 -4.31
C ASN A 45 -21.69 9.59 -3.89
N ALA A 46 -21.30 9.64 -2.61
CA ALA A 46 -20.44 10.70 -2.10
C ALA A 46 -19.06 10.65 -2.77
N MET A 47 -18.47 9.46 -2.89
CA MET A 47 -17.19 9.26 -3.55
C MET A 47 -17.27 9.56 -5.05
N ALA A 48 -18.35 9.18 -5.74
CA ALA A 48 -18.56 9.53 -7.15
C ALA A 48 -18.51 11.05 -7.37
N LYS A 49 -19.13 11.83 -6.47
CA LYS A 49 -19.09 13.29 -6.51
C LYS A 49 -17.67 13.81 -6.30
N ILE A 50 -16.99 13.39 -5.25
CA ILE A 50 -15.65 13.88 -4.90
C ILE A 50 -14.61 13.48 -5.96
N VAL A 51 -14.74 12.27 -6.53
CA VAL A 51 -13.87 11.82 -7.63
C VAL A 51 -13.99 12.76 -8.82
N LYS A 52 -15.20 13.12 -9.22
CA LYS A 52 -15.42 14.03 -10.36
C LYS A 52 -14.99 15.46 -10.09
N THR A 53 -15.27 15.99 -8.90
CA THR A 53 -15.04 17.41 -8.61
C THR A 53 -13.64 17.72 -8.09
N LYS A 54 -12.93 16.73 -7.53
CA LYS A 54 -11.67 16.95 -6.80
C LYS A 54 -10.55 16.02 -7.25
N TYR A 55 -10.70 14.70 -7.10
CA TYR A 55 -9.59 13.78 -7.36
C TYR A 55 -9.20 13.77 -8.81
N PHE A 56 -10.15 13.55 -9.72
CA PHE A 56 -9.83 13.39 -11.13
C PHE A 56 -9.17 14.65 -11.74
N PRO A 57 -9.70 15.87 -11.56
CA PRO A 57 -9.04 17.08 -12.06
C PRO A 57 -7.63 17.28 -11.49
N SER A 58 -7.42 16.96 -10.21
CA SER A 58 -6.12 17.10 -9.56
C SER A 58 -5.12 16.04 -10.03
N GLU A 59 -5.53 14.77 -10.06
CA GLU A 59 -4.69 13.62 -10.42
C GLU A 59 -4.29 13.66 -11.89
N ILE A 60 -5.21 14.02 -12.78
CA ILE A 60 -4.89 14.18 -14.20
C ILE A 60 -3.89 15.32 -14.41
N ASN A 61 -3.94 16.37 -13.57
CA ASN A 61 -2.97 17.45 -13.65
C ASN A 61 -1.59 17.07 -13.08
N MET A 62 -1.55 16.28 -12.01
CA MET A 62 -0.30 15.92 -11.32
C MET A 62 0.36 14.64 -11.83
N ASN A 63 -0.30 13.88 -12.70
CA ASN A 63 0.16 12.59 -13.19
C ASN A 63 0.10 12.54 -14.73
N ALA A 64 1.22 12.88 -15.37
CA ALA A 64 1.32 12.93 -16.84
C ALA A 64 0.99 11.59 -17.50
N LEU A 65 1.43 10.47 -16.92
CA LEU A 65 1.15 9.13 -17.43
C LEU A 65 -0.35 8.81 -17.39
N PHE A 66 -1.02 9.14 -16.28
CA PHE A 66 -2.46 8.96 -16.18
C PHE A 66 -3.22 9.87 -17.15
N ARG A 67 -2.77 11.13 -17.33
CA ARG A 67 -3.33 12.06 -18.31
C ARG A 67 -3.25 11.53 -19.73
N GLU A 68 -2.07 11.07 -20.14
CA GLU A 68 -1.85 10.52 -21.47
C GLU A 68 -2.72 9.27 -21.70
N GLY A 69 -2.71 8.33 -20.75
CA GLY A 69 -3.50 7.11 -20.83
C GLY A 69 -4.99 7.40 -20.91
N TRP A 70 -5.49 8.31 -20.06
CA TRP A 70 -6.88 8.74 -20.09
C TRP A 70 -7.24 9.33 -21.46
N ASN A 71 -6.43 10.22 -22.02
CA ASN A 71 -6.67 10.83 -23.34
C ASN A 71 -6.66 9.82 -24.49
N LYS A 72 -5.71 8.88 -24.50
CA LYS A 72 -5.66 7.82 -25.52
C LYS A 72 -6.85 6.86 -25.44
N ALA A 73 -7.41 6.65 -24.25
CA ALA A 73 -8.57 5.78 -24.05
C ALA A 73 -9.91 6.34 -24.54
N ILE A 74 -9.98 7.56 -25.10
CA ILE A 74 -11.23 8.18 -25.58
C ILE A 74 -11.94 7.30 -26.62
N ASN A 75 -11.20 6.87 -27.66
CA ASN A 75 -11.78 6.13 -28.77
C ASN A 75 -12.23 4.73 -28.32
N CYS A 76 -11.41 4.05 -27.51
CA CYS A 76 -11.82 2.80 -26.85
C CYS A 76 -13.12 3.01 -26.07
N ALA A 77 -13.14 4.00 -25.17
CA ALA A 77 -14.30 4.25 -24.32
C ALA A 77 -15.57 4.56 -25.12
N ASN A 78 -15.50 5.43 -26.12
CA ASN A 78 -16.64 5.80 -26.95
C ASN A 78 -17.20 4.61 -27.74
N ASN A 79 -16.30 3.81 -28.35
CA ASN A 79 -16.70 2.63 -29.11
C ASN A 79 -17.34 1.58 -28.20
N LYS A 80 -16.70 1.24 -27.07
CA LYS A 80 -17.24 0.28 -26.10
C LYS A 80 -18.52 0.79 -25.44
N TYR A 81 -18.64 2.10 -25.20
CA TYR A 81 -19.86 2.67 -24.62
C TYR A 81 -21.06 2.49 -25.55
N ARG A 82 -20.90 2.71 -26.86
CA ARG A 82 -21.98 2.48 -27.84
C ARG A 82 -22.43 1.02 -27.86
N THR A 83 -21.47 0.09 -27.88
CA THR A 83 -21.74 -1.35 -28.01
C THR A 83 -21.90 -2.09 -26.68
N ARG A 84 -21.85 -1.40 -25.54
CA ARG A 84 -21.83 -2.05 -24.22
C ARG A 84 -23.06 -2.93 -24.00
N PRO A 85 -22.87 -4.17 -23.50
CA PRO A 85 -23.97 -5.02 -23.11
C PRO A 85 -24.62 -4.53 -21.80
N ASN A 86 -23.83 -4.04 -20.85
CA ASN A 86 -24.36 -3.48 -19.61
C ASN A 86 -24.55 -1.96 -19.74
N LYS A 87 -25.80 -1.52 -19.88
CA LYS A 87 -26.14 -0.09 -20.04
C LYS A 87 -25.92 0.75 -18.77
N ALA A 88 -25.84 0.13 -17.60
CA ALA A 88 -25.62 0.81 -16.32
C ALA A 88 -24.19 1.34 -16.15
N LEU A 89 -23.21 0.84 -16.93
CA LEU A 89 -21.86 1.38 -16.91
C LEU A 89 -21.82 2.80 -17.49
N THR A 90 -21.18 3.69 -16.75
CA THR A 90 -20.90 5.06 -17.17
C THR A 90 -19.72 5.10 -18.14
N ILE A 91 -19.62 6.18 -18.94
CA ILE A 91 -18.48 6.39 -19.83
C ILE A 91 -17.15 6.45 -19.05
N ASP A 92 -17.14 7.04 -17.85
CA ASP A 92 -15.94 7.15 -17.01
C ASP A 92 -15.46 5.78 -16.53
N GLN A 93 -16.38 4.90 -16.15
CA GLN A 93 -16.09 3.51 -15.78
C GLN A 93 -15.50 2.72 -16.96
N ILE A 94 -16.08 2.86 -18.15
CA ILE A 94 -15.56 2.19 -19.35
C ILE A 94 -14.19 2.75 -19.72
N ARG A 95 -14.00 4.06 -19.64
CA ARG A 95 -12.70 4.68 -19.93
C ARG A 95 -11.64 4.24 -18.94
N ALA A 96 -11.97 4.11 -17.66
CA ALA A 96 -11.08 3.54 -16.65
C ALA A 96 -10.66 2.10 -16.98
N LEU A 97 -11.59 1.26 -17.47
CA LEU A 97 -11.28 -0.09 -17.94
C LEU A 97 -10.33 -0.06 -19.14
N CYS A 98 -10.62 0.75 -20.16
CA CYS A 98 -9.73 0.94 -21.31
C CYS A 98 -8.32 1.40 -20.88
N VAL A 99 -8.22 2.36 -19.96
CA VAL A 99 -6.93 2.85 -19.41
C VAL A 99 -6.17 1.75 -18.69
N TYR A 100 -6.86 0.94 -17.90
CA TYR A 100 -6.23 -0.13 -17.14
C TYR A 100 -5.72 -1.26 -18.04
N THR A 101 -6.43 -1.57 -19.13
CA THR A 101 -6.06 -2.67 -20.03
C THR A 101 -5.11 -2.29 -21.17
N ALA A 102 -4.85 -0.99 -21.37
CA ALA A 102 -4.05 -0.53 -22.51
C ALA A 102 -2.57 -0.95 -22.40
N GLU A 103 -2.01 -1.42 -23.52
CA GLU A 103 -0.57 -1.70 -23.62
C GLU A 103 0.28 -0.43 -23.60
N LYS A 104 -0.23 0.71 -24.10
CA LYS A 104 0.49 1.98 -24.14
C LYS A 104 -0.44 3.20 -23.96
N PRO A 105 -0.13 4.11 -23.02
CA PRO A 105 0.85 3.96 -21.94
C PRO A 105 0.41 2.92 -20.90
N LYS A 106 1.38 2.21 -20.30
CA LYS A 106 1.13 1.19 -19.27
C LYS A 106 0.77 1.82 -17.93
N VAL A 107 -0.42 2.41 -17.82
CA VAL A 107 -0.88 3.05 -16.57
C VAL A 107 -1.03 2.02 -15.45
N TYR A 108 -1.42 0.79 -15.77
CA TYR A 108 -1.66 -0.27 -14.80
C TYR A 108 -0.42 -0.66 -13.99
N ASP A 109 0.80 -0.53 -14.53
CA ASP A 109 2.05 -0.91 -13.85
C ASP A 109 2.29 -0.04 -12.58
N PRO A 110 2.48 1.30 -12.69
CA PRO A 110 2.65 2.15 -11.52
C PRO A 110 1.37 2.27 -10.69
N PHE A 111 0.20 2.13 -11.30
CA PHE A 111 -1.06 2.08 -10.55
C PHE A 111 -1.10 0.87 -9.61
N ASN A 112 -0.90 -0.35 -10.12
CA ASN A 112 -0.92 -1.57 -9.29
C ASN A 112 0.19 -1.56 -8.24
N LYS A 113 1.36 -0.98 -8.55
CA LYS A 113 2.43 -0.77 -7.55
C LYS A 113 1.98 0.19 -6.43
N ALA A 114 1.39 1.33 -6.80
CA ALA A 114 0.86 2.29 -5.81
C ALA A 114 -0.24 1.67 -4.95
N MET A 115 -1.09 0.83 -5.56
CA MET A 115 -2.15 0.09 -4.88
C MET A 115 -1.61 -0.86 -3.80
N GLN A 116 -0.48 -1.53 -4.00
CA GLN A 116 0.03 -2.52 -3.05
C GLN A 116 0.59 -1.93 -1.74
N CYS A 117 1.05 -0.67 -1.76
CA CYS A 117 1.90 -0.12 -0.69
C CYS A 117 1.32 1.10 0.02
N ASN A 118 0.38 1.82 -0.61
CA ASN A 118 0.05 3.17 -0.20
C ASN A 118 -1.22 3.30 0.65
N ALA A 119 -1.70 2.25 1.32
CA ALA A 119 -2.86 2.39 2.22
C ALA A 119 -2.65 3.47 3.29
N ALA A 120 -1.44 3.58 3.84
CA ALA A 120 -1.10 4.62 4.83
C ALA A 120 -1.08 6.04 4.23
N ARG A 121 -0.86 6.15 2.92
CA ARG A 121 -0.81 7.43 2.18
C ARG A 121 -2.10 7.72 1.42
N TYR A 122 -3.11 6.85 1.54
CA TYR A 122 -4.38 6.96 0.83
C TYR A 122 -5.06 8.30 1.10
N THR A 123 -5.03 8.79 2.35
CA THR A 123 -5.61 10.09 2.69
C THR A 123 -4.67 11.27 2.52
N SER A 124 -3.67 11.16 1.65
CA SER A 124 -2.71 12.25 1.39
C SER A 124 -2.62 12.52 -0.11
N ASN A 125 -2.05 13.67 -0.48
CA ASN A 125 -1.80 14.02 -1.89
C ASN A 125 -0.74 13.13 -2.57
N ALA A 126 -0.16 12.17 -1.84
CA ALA A 126 0.82 11.24 -2.39
C ALA A 126 0.19 10.07 -3.14
N PHE A 127 -1.03 9.64 -2.80
CA PHE A 127 -1.76 8.66 -3.59
C PHE A 127 -2.49 9.39 -4.72
N LYS A 128 -2.09 9.14 -5.97
CA LYS A 128 -2.53 9.92 -7.16
C LYS A 128 -3.44 9.12 -8.10
N TYR A 129 -4.15 8.12 -7.58
CA TYR A 129 -4.98 7.21 -8.37
C TYR A 129 -6.36 6.93 -7.73
N HIS A 130 -6.89 7.83 -6.91
CA HIS A 130 -8.23 7.71 -6.33
C HIS A 130 -9.30 7.58 -7.40
N ALA A 131 -9.21 8.38 -8.47
CA ALA A 131 -10.20 8.39 -9.53
C ALA A 131 -10.22 7.06 -10.30
N LEU A 132 -9.05 6.59 -10.72
CA LEU A 132 -8.90 5.32 -11.41
C LEU A 132 -9.35 4.14 -10.53
N HIS A 133 -8.92 4.12 -9.26
CA HIS A 133 -9.33 3.10 -8.30
C HIS A 133 -10.85 3.05 -8.09
N PHE A 134 -11.49 4.20 -7.91
CA PHE A 134 -12.94 4.29 -7.72
C PHE A 134 -13.71 3.80 -8.94
N TRP A 135 -13.34 4.24 -10.14
CA TRP A 135 -14.03 3.84 -11.36
C TRP A 135 -13.85 2.36 -11.67
N LEU A 136 -12.66 1.79 -11.47
CA LEU A 136 -12.45 0.35 -11.63
C LEU A 136 -13.25 -0.46 -10.60
N THR A 137 -13.23 -0.06 -9.32
CA THR A 137 -13.98 -0.73 -8.25
C THR A 137 -15.48 -0.72 -8.54
N SER A 138 -16.03 0.45 -8.87
CA SER A 138 -17.45 0.61 -9.17
C SER A 138 -17.84 -0.08 -10.48
N ALA A 139 -16.97 -0.12 -11.49
CA ALA A 139 -17.21 -0.83 -12.74
C ALA A 139 -17.35 -2.35 -12.50
N ILE A 140 -16.44 -2.96 -11.74
CA ILE A 140 -16.50 -4.40 -11.42
C ILE A 140 -17.78 -4.72 -10.63
N LYS A 141 -18.14 -3.89 -9.64
CA LYS A 141 -19.42 -4.01 -8.91
C LYS A 141 -20.63 -3.93 -9.84
N THR A 142 -20.61 -3.02 -10.82
CA THR A 142 -21.69 -2.83 -11.80
C THR A 142 -21.80 -4.01 -12.78
N ILE A 143 -20.67 -4.61 -13.18
CA ILE A 143 -20.63 -5.75 -14.10
C ILE A 143 -21.03 -7.06 -13.40
N ASN A 144 -20.64 -7.25 -12.14
CA ASN A 144 -20.94 -8.46 -11.36
C ASN A 144 -21.73 -8.15 -10.08
N PRO A 145 -22.95 -7.59 -10.17
CA PRO A 145 -23.72 -7.16 -9.00
C PRO A 145 -24.12 -8.33 -8.10
N ASN A 146 -24.38 -9.50 -8.69
CA ASN A 146 -24.83 -10.70 -8.00
C ASN A 146 -23.67 -11.60 -7.53
N ARG A 147 -22.42 -11.12 -7.61
CA ARG A 147 -21.21 -11.85 -7.15
C ARG A 147 -21.12 -13.26 -7.73
N LYS A 148 -21.48 -13.42 -9.01
CA LYS A 148 -21.43 -14.70 -9.72
C LYS A 148 -19.98 -15.17 -9.77
N CYS A 149 -19.74 -16.35 -9.21
CA CYS A 149 -18.42 -16.96 -9.21
C CYS A 149 -18.04 -17.46 -10.61
N ARG A 150 -16.76 -17.37 -10.95
CA ARG A 150 -16.20 -17.87 -12.20
C ARG A 150 -14.77 -18.37 -12.01
N ILE A 151 -14.37 -19.30 -12.86
CA ILE A 151 -13.00 -19.79 -12.93
C ILE A 151 -12.21 -18.85 -13.86
N THR A 152 -11.02 -18.50 -13.43
CA THR A 152 -10.10 -17.64 -14.17
C THR A 152 -8.66 -18.04 -13.87
N TYR A 153 -7.75 -17.62 -14.73
CA TYR A 153 -6.35 -18.02 -14.75
C TYR A 153 -5.45 -16.79 -14.75
N ARG A 154 -4.36 -16.84 -13.98
CA ARG A 154 -3.31 -15.80 -14.02
C ARG A 154 -1.95 -16.47 -14.15
N ARG A 155 -1.13 -15.99 -15.08
CA ARG A 155 0.24 -16.48 -15.33
C ARG A 155 1.24 -15.37 -15.02
N ASN A 156 2.40 -15.72 -14.47
CA ASN A 156 3.46 -14.77 -14.12
C ASN A 156 4.83 -15.39 -14.36
N ASN A 157 5.83 -14.55 -14.63
CA ASN A 157 7.25 -14.90 -14.69
C ASN A 157 7.97 -14.79 -13.34
N VAL A 158 7.22 -14.53 -12.26
CA VAL A 158 7.76 -14.39 -10.90
C VAL A 158 7.40 -15.62 -10.08
N LYS A 159 8.35 -16.06 -9.24
CA LYS A 159 8.16 -17.18 -8.32
C LYS A 159 7.42 -16.68 -7.09
N PHE A 160 6.23 -17.21 -6.86
CA PHE A 160 5.52 -17.02 -5.59
C PHE A 160 5.67 -18.23 -4.68
N ILE A 161 5.72 -17.96 -3.38
CA ILE A 161 5.70 -18.99 -2.34
C ILE A 161 4.47 -18.81 -1.46
N GLY A 162 3.88 -19.92 -1.05
CA GLY A 162 2.68 -19.94 -0.22
C GLY A 162 2.34 -21.36 0.19
N LYS A 163 1.47 -21.51 1.18
CA LYS A 163 1.12 -22.82 1.74
C LYS A 163 -0.35 -23.16 1.52
N LYS A 164 -0.64 -24.46 1.44
CA LYS A 164 -2.01 -24.95 1.46
C LYS A 164 -2.74 -24.41 2.70
N PHE A 165 -3.99 -24.03 2.51
CA PHE A 165 -4.89 -23.38 3.46
C PHE A 165 -4.53 -21.95 3.89
N GLN A 166 -3.44 -21.37 3.40
CA GLN A 166 -3.11 -19.98 3.64
C GLN A 166 -4.14 -19.05 2.98
N ARG A 167 -4.48 -17.96 3.67
CA ARG A 167 -5.32 -16.88 3.14
C ARG A 167 -4.45 -15.79 2.53
N ILE A 168 -4.85 -15.33 1.35
CA ILE A 168 -4.09 -14.36 0.56
C ILE A 168 -5.06 -13.35 -0.07
N ARG A 169 -4.52 -12.17 -0.40
CA ARG A 169 -5.11 -11.17 -1.28
C ARG A 169 -4.04 -10.73 -2.27
N PHE A 170 -4.45 -10.26 -3.46
CA PHE A 170 -3.48 -9.76 -4.44
C PHE A 170 -2.94 -8.36 -4.10
N GLY A 171 -3.66 -7.58 -3.27
CA GLY A 171 -3.22 -6.25 -2.84
C GLY A 171 -3.28 -5.16 -3.93
N SER A 172 -3.66 -5.51 -5.15
CA SER A 172 -4.02 -4.60 -6.23
C SER A 172 -5.15 -5.24 -7.03
N PHE A 173 -5.62 -4.56 -8.06
CA PHE A 173 -6.40 -5.26 -9.08
C PHE A 173 -5.53 -6.35 -9.70
N ALA A 174 -6.10 -7.55 -9.83
CA ALA A 174 -5.43 -8.67 -10.47
C ALA A 174 -6.12 -8.95 -11.81
N SER A 175 -5.40 -8.65 -12.90
CA SER A 175 -5.77 -9.12 -14.23
C SER A 175 -5.63 -10.64 -14.30
N THR A 176 -6.70 -11.28 -14.72
CA THR A 176 -6.81 -12.73 -14.89
C THR A 176 -7.56 -12.98 -16.20
N SER A 177 -7.59 -14.21 -16.69
CA SER A 177 -8.23 -14.55 -17.97
C SER A 177 -9.11 -15.78 -17.84
N MET A 178 -10.23 -15.83 -18.58
CA MET A 178 -11.00 -17.06 -18.75
C MET A 178 -10.24 -18.12 -19.59
N ARG A 179 -9.14 -17.73 -20.23
CA ARG A 179 -8.29 -18.57 -21.06
C ARG A 179 -7.05 -19.06 -20.29
N PRO A 180 -6.86 -20.39 -20.14
CA PRO A 180 -5.69 -20.92 -19.45
C PRO A 180 -4.43 -20.95 -20.34
N ASP A 181 -4.55 -20.75 -21.65
CA ASP A 181 -3.54 -20.96 -22.68
C ASP A 181 -2.69 -19.73 -23.01
N LEU A 182 -2.87 -18.61 -22.28
CA LEU A 182 -2.11 -17.37 -22.52
C LEU A 182 -0.67 -17.43 -21.97
N VAL A 183 0.13 -18.38 -22.48
CA VAL A 183 1.49 -18.71 -22.00
C VAL A 183 2.46 -17.53 -22.07
N ARG A 184 2.21 -16.53 -22.94
CA ARG A 184 3.02 -15.30 -23.05
C ARG A 184 3.15 -14.51 -21.74
N PHE A 185 2.20 -14.67 -20.81
CA PHE A 185 2.23 -14.01 -19.49
C PHE A 185 3.11 -14.74 -18.46
N GLY A 186 3.59 -15.94 -18.80
CA GLY A 186 4.63 -16.62 -18.05
C GLY A 186 4.32 -18.06 -17.67
N THR A 187 5.36 -18.70 -17.15
CA THR A 187 5.42 -20.13 -16.83
C THR A 187 5.99 -20.40 -15.43
N GLU A 188 6.42 -19.37 -14.71
CA GLU A 188 7.05 -19.53 -13.39
C GLU A 188 6.02 -19.86 -12.31
N THR A 189 5.00 -19.02 -12.16
CA THR A 189 3.87 -19.27 -11.27
C THR A 189 2.55 -18.97 -11.96
N CYS A 190 1.65 -19.95 -11.90
CA CYS A 190 0.29 -19.82 -12.39
C CYS A 190 -0.71 -19.90 -11.24
N PHE A 191 -1.87 -19.29 -11.44
CA PHE A 191 -2.98 -19.31 -10.50
C PHE A 191 -4.22 -19.84 -11.21
N TYR A 192 -4.83 -20.88 -10.66
CA TYR A 192 -6.19 -21.29 -10.96
C TYR A 192 -7.10 -20.64 -9.92
N ILE A 193 -8.01 -19.76 -10.32
CA ILE A 193 -8.72 -18.89 -9.39
C ILE A 193 -10.22 -19.09 -9.56
N THR A 194 -10.92 -19.45 -8.49
CA THR A 194 -12.37 -19.31 -8.40
C THR A 194 -12.68 -17.98 -7.70
N THR A 195 -12.97 -16.95 -8.49
CA THR A 195 -13.31 -15.59 -8.00
C THR A 195 -14.82 -15.40 -8.00
N CYS A 196 -15.35 -14.74 -6.98
CA CYS A 196 -16.78 -14.37 -6.87
C CYS A 196 -17.00 -12.87 -6.94
N TYR A 197 -15.96 -12.05 -6.76
CA TYR A 197 -16.03 -10.60 -6.87
C TYR A 197 -15.44 -10.06 -8.17
N GLY A 198 -14.69 -10.89 -8.91
CA GLY A 198 -14.15 -10.52 -10.21
C GLY A 198 -15.22 -10.38 -11.27
N ALA A 199 -14.98 -9.48 -12.22
CA ALA A 199 -15.88 -9.21 -13.35
C ALA A 199 -15.18 -9.48 -14.68
N SER A 200 -15.88 -10.10 -15.63
CA SER A 200 -15.35 -10.18 -17.00
C SER A 200 -15.42 -8.81 -17.64
N ILE A 201 -14.26 -8.30 -18.02
CA ILE A 201 -14.11 -7.02 -18.69
C ILE A 201 -13.77 -7.19 -20.16
N GLN A 202 -13.90 -8.40 -20.71
CA GLN A 202 -13.62 -8.72 -22.12
C GLN A 202 -14.26 -7.74 -23.10
N ASN A 203 -15.51 -7.35 -22.85
CA ASN A 203 -16.26 -6.42 -23.72
C ASN A 203 -15.88 -4.94 -23.54
N TYR A 204 -15.01 -4.64 -22.56
CA TYR A 204 -14.61 -3.28 -22.19
C TYR A 204 -13.08 -3.08 -22.24
N SER A 205 -12.32 -4.18 -22.36
CA SER A 205 -10.87 -4.20 -22.49
C SER A 205 -10.45 -3.74 -23.89
N ASP A 206 -9.27 -3.14 -23.95
CA ASP A 206 -8.54 -2.82 -25.18
C ASP A 206 -8.12 -4.11 -25.92
N HIS A 207 -7.97 -5.23 -25.19
CA HIS A 207 -7.58 -6.53 -25.72
C HIS A 207 -8.64 -7.61 -25.46
N ALA A 208 -9.76 -7.55 -26.19
CA ALA A 208 -10.87 -8.50 -26.03
C ALA A 208 -10.48 -9.99 -26.23
N GLY A 209 -9.42 -10.27 -27.00
CA GLY A 209 -8.90 -11.63 -27.22
C GLY A 209 -8.31 -12.29 -25.96
N GLU A 210 -8.03 -11.51 -24.92
CA GLU A 210 -7.50 -12.01 -23.64
C GLU A 210 -8.59 -12.54 -22.72
N ALA A 211 -9.86 -12.31 -23.04
CA ALA A 211 -10.99 -12.76 -22.20
C ALA A 211 -10.81 -12.37 -20.72
N GLU A 212 -10.37 -11.13 -20.49
CA GLU A 212 -9.92 -10.68 -19.18
C GLU A 212 -11.04 -10.65 -18.15
N VAL A 213 -10.72 -11.11 -16.95
CA VAL A 213 -11.49 -10.99 -15.72
C VAL A 213 -10.67 -10.18 -14.74
N LEU A 214 -11.21 -9.05 -14.30
CA LEU A 214 -10.55 -8.19 -13.33
C LEU A 214 -11.00 -8.56 -11.92
N VAL A 215 -10.06 -8.98 -11.07
CA VAL A 215 -10.30 -9.35 -9.68
C VAL A 215 -9.97 -8.15 -8.78
N PRO A 216 -10.89 -7.72 -7.90
CA PRO A 216 -10.66 -6.56 -7.05
C PRO A 216 -9.67 -6.84 -5.90
N PRO A 217 -8.99 -5.80 -5.36
CA PRO A 217 -7.94 -5.94 -4.34
C PRO A 217 -8.44 -6.51 -2.99
N TYR A 218 -9.72 -6.34 -2.69
CA TYR A 218 -10.35 -6.74 -1.43
C TYR A 218 -10.83 -8.21 -1.40
N GLU A 219 -10.78 -8.93 -2.52
CA GLU A 219 -11.20 -10.34 -2.53
C GLU A 219 -10.17 -11.23 -1.83
N LYS A 220 -10.64 -12.05 -0.88
CA LYS A 220 -9.84 -13.01 -0.16
C LYS A 220 -9.90 -14.37 -0.81
N PHE A 221 -8.73 -15.00 -0.90
CA PHE A 221 -8.61 -16.35 -1.40
C PHE A 221 -7.96 -17.26 -0.36
N GLN A 222 -8.37 -18.52 -0.36
CA GLN A 222 -7.65 -19.58 0.32
C GLN A 222 -6.96 -20.47 -0.72
N ILE A 223 -5.70 -20.80 -0.48
CA ILE A 223 -4.95 -21.77 -1.28
C ILE A 223 -5.48 -23.17 -0.95
N ILE A 224 -6.31 -23.74 -1.82
CA ILE A 224 -6.91 -25.07 -1.57
C ILE A 224 -6.03 -26.22 -2.07
N HIS A 225 -5.16 -25.94 -3.04
CA HIS A 225 -4.26 -26.93 -3.61
C HIS A 225 -3.04 -26.23 -4.24
N ILE A 226 -1.91 -26.95 -4.30
CA ILE A 226 -0.67 -26.53 -4.97
C ILE A 226 -0.28 -27.68 -5.89
N ALA A 227 -0.13 -27.39 -7.18
CA ALA A 227 0.23 -28.36 -8.21
C ALA A 227 1.50 -27.91 -8.96
N SER A 228 2.09 -28.82 -9.74
CA SER A 228 3.24 -28.55 -10.60
C SER A 228 2.97 -29.08 -12.01
N GLY A 229 3.50 -28.40 -13.02
CA GLY A 229 3.37 -28.76 -14.43
C GLY A 229 2.02 -28.38 -15.03
N SER A 230 0.95 -29.05 -14.61
CA SER A 230 -0.40 -28.85 -15.16
C SER A 230 -1.51 -28.99 -14.12
N TYR A 231 -2.61 -28.26 -14.32
CA TYR A 231 -3.82 -28.36 -13.49
C TYR A 231 -5.02 -27.73 -14.21
N LYS A 232 -6.08 -28.53 -14.45
CA LYS A 232 -7.38 -28.08 -14.98
C LYS A 232 -7.28 -27.02 -16.10
N GLY A 233 -6.59 -27.38 -17.18
CA GLY A 233 -6.38 -26.53 -18.36
C GLY A 233 -5.10 -25.70 -18.33
N LEU A 234 -4.56 -25.36 -17.15
CA LEU A 234 -3.21 -24.80 -17.06
C LEU A 234 -2.18 -25.88 -17.39
N SER A 235 -1.20 -25.51 -18.19
CA SER A 235 -0.04 -26.32 -18.53
C SER A 235 1.23 -25.46 -18.56
N ARG A 236 2.39 -26.13 -18.51
CA ARG A 236 3.72 -25.50 -18.57
C ARG A 236 3.95 -24.48 -17.45
N CYS A 237 3.46 -24.77 -16.24
CA CYS A 237 3.65 -23.94 -15.06
C CYS A 237 4.57 -24.66 -14.08
N LYS A 238 5.65 -24.02 -13.60
CA LYS A 238 6.54 -24.65 -12.59
C LYS A 238 5.83 -24.84 -11.25
N ASN A 239 4.99 -23.87 -10.88
CA ASN A 239 4.15 -23.93 -9.70
C ASN A 239 2.74 -23.41 -10.01
N ILE A 240 1.70 -24.05 -9.47
CA ILE A 240 0.30 -23.68 -9.67
C ILE A 240 -0.38 -23.56 -8.30
N PHE A 241 -0.86 -22.36 -7.97
CA PHE A 241 -1.71 -22.15 -6.82
C PHE A 241 -3.18 -22.21 -7.21
N VAL A 242 -3.93 -23.10 -6.57
CA VAL A 242 -5.38 -23.20 -6.74
C VAL A 242 -6.05 -22.40 -5.63
N LEU A 243 -6.70 -21.32 -6.02
CA LEU A 243 -7.30 -20.32 -5.15
C LEU A 243 -8.83 -20.44 -5.18
N LYS A 244 -9.45 -20.51 -4.00
CA LYS A 244 -10.91 -20.41 -3.84
C LYS A 244 -11.27 -19.13 -3.10
N SER A 245 -12.22 -18.37 -3.62
CA SER A 245 -12.76 -17.20 -2.93
C SER A 245 -13.36 -17.61 -1.58
N VAL A 246 -12.99 -16.88 -0.52
CA VAL A 246 -13.47 -17.08 0.85
C VAL A 246 -14.02 -15.78 1.44
N GLY A 247 -14.52 -14.90 0.58
CA GLY A 247 -15.14 -13.63 0.94
C GLY A 247 -14.27 -12.41 0.62
N ARG A 248 -14.54 -11.31 1.31
CA ARG A 248 -13.88 -10.02 1.11
C ARG A 248 -13.36 -9.48 2.44
N GLU A 249 -12.30 -8.71 2.39
CA GLU A 249 -11.74 -7.96 3.53
C GLU A 249 -11.08 -6.72 2.98
N SER A 250 -11.30 -5.61 3.66
CA SER A 250 -10.73 -4.32 3.28
C SER A 250 -10.30 -3.57 4.53
N ASN A 251 -9.12 -2.96 4.48
CA ASN A 251 -8.57 -2.14 5.56
C ASN A 251 -8.93 -0.65 5.37
N LEU A 252 -9.48 -0.29 4.21
CA LEU A 252 -9.96 1.04 3.86
C LEU A 252 -11.46 0.98 3.56
N ASN A 253 -12.23 1.88 4.14
CA ASN A 253 -13.59 2.09 3.66
C ASN A 253 -13.91 3.57 3.73
N CYS A 254 -14.27 4.15 2.59
CA CYS A 254 -14.75 5.53 2.49
C CYS A 254 -13.80 6.58 3.08
N LYS A 255 -12.49 6.34 3.03
CA LYS A 255 -11.52 7.28 3.60
C LYS A 255 -11.33 8.47 2.66
N VAL A 256 -11.87 9.63 3.02
CA VAL A 256 -11.66 10.88 2.30
C VAL A 256 -10.63 11.74 3.05
N PRO A 257 -9.57 12.22 2.40
CA PRO A 257 -8.76 13.30 2.93
C PRO A 257 -9.58 14.57 3.18
N ASP A 258 -9.66 14.98 4.45
CA ASP A 258 -10.02 16.34 4.88
C ASP A 258 -8.93 17.34 4.43
N MET A 259 -8.84 17.60 3.11
CA MET A 259 -7.86 18.57 2.59
C MET A 259 -8.21 20.03 2.89
N GLU A 260 -9.41 20.33 3.42
CA GLU A 260 -9.71 21.71 3.87
C GLU A 260 -8.69 22.17 4.93
N THR A 261 -8.17 21.24 5.73
CA THR A 261 -7.21 21.55 6.79
C THR A 261 -5.83 21.99 6.26
N THR A 262 -5.44 21.57 5.05
CA THR A 262 -4.11 21.88 4.49
C THR A 262 -4.02 23.29 3.88
N MET A 263 -5.10 23.80 3.29
CA MET A 263 -5.16 25.18 2.77
C MET A 263 -5.24 26.22 3.89
N LEU A 264 -5.96 25.91 4.98
CA LEU A 264 -6.04 26.75 6.17
C LEU A 264 -4.72 26.78 6.98
N ALA A 265 -3.97 25.66 7.02
CA ALA A 265 -2.68 25.62 7.72
C ALA A 265 -1.60 26.45 7.01
N LEU A 266 -1.57 26.45 5.67
CA LEU A 266 -0.67 27.29 4.87
C LEU A 266 -1.02 28.78 4.99
N MET A 267 -2.30 29.12 5.08
CA MET A 267 -2.76 30.50 5.33
C MET A 267 -2.46 30.98 6.76
N LEU A 268 -2.37 30.10 7.76
CA LEU A 268 -2.02 30.48 9.14
C LEU A 268 -0.52 30.72 9.36
N CYS A 269 0.37 30.12 8.55
CA CYS A 269 1.81 30.29 8.67
C CYS A 269 2.33 31.62 8.11
N LEU A 270 1.53 32.36 7.35
CA LEU A 270 1.93 33.64 6.74
C LEU A 270 1.54 34.88 7.57
N VAL A 271 0.88 34.74 8.73
CA VAL A 271 0.30 35.88 9.47
C VAL A 271 0.68 35.96 10.95
N LEU A 272 1.75 35.30 11.40
CA LEU A 272 2.26 35.53 12.76
C LEU A 272 3.72 35.97 12.73
N PRO A 273 4.00 37.26 13.00
CA PRO A 273 5.37 37.71 13.19
C PRO A 273 5.95 37.07 14.46
N THR A 274 7.24 36.83 14.38
CA THR A 274 8.12 36.28 15.40
C THR A 274 7.94 36.95 16.76
N PHE A 275 7.48 36.19 17.76
CA PHE A 275 7.73 36.51 19.16
C PHE A 275 8.46 35.34 19.79
N ALA A 276 9.77 35.53 19.94
CA ALA A 276 10.59 34.74 20.85
C ALA A 276 10.14 35.07 22.28
N VAL A 277 9.77 34.05 23.04
CA VAL A 277 9.68 34.11 24.49
C VAL A 277 10.27 32.83 25.02
N ASP A 278 11.49 32.97 25.53
CA ASP A 278 12.13 32.01 26.42
C ASP A 278 11.25 31.81 27.66
N PHE A 279 10.96 30.55 28.00
CA PHE A 279 10.64 30.20 29.38
C PHE A 279 11.19 28.80 29.70
N PRO A 280 11.89 28.65 30.83
CA PRO A 280 12.53 27.41 31.23
C PRO A 280 11.52 26.48 31.90
N PHE A 281 11.56 25.19 31.61
CA PHE A 281 10.98 24.19 32.52
C PHE A 281 11.85 22.95 32.60
N ALA A 282 12.15 22.62 33.85
CA ALA A 282 12.97 21.53 34.33
C ALA A 282 12.39 20.16 33.99
N LEU A 283 13.27 19.20 33.70
CA LEU A 283 12.95 17.77 33.67
C LEU A 283 12.85 17.23 35.10
N THR A 284 11.74 16.57 35.41
CA THR A 284 11.68 15.51 36.43
C THR A 284 11.03 14.26 35.82
N MET A 285 11.43 13.11 36.36
CA MET A 285 11.51 11.80 35.68
C MET A 285 10.23 10.94 35.70
N MET A 286 10.13 10.13 34.63
CA MET A 286 9.69 8.71 34.49
C MET A 286 8.34 8.20 35.03
N ASP A 287 7.62 7.45 34.17
CA ASP A 287 7.45 6.01 34.40
C ASP A 287 7.34 5.19 33.08
N GLN A 288 7.60 3.89 33.18
CA GLN A 288 8.34 3.00 32.27
C GLN A 288 7.65 2.44 31.01
N SER A 289 8.43 2.38 29.92
CA SER A 289 8.75 1.18 29.12
C SER A 289 9.80 1.60 28.07
N VAL A 290 11.08 1.38 28.41
CA VAL A 290 12.24 1.71 27.57
C VAL A 290 12.93 0.39 27.27
N ASP A 291 12.92 -0.01 26.00
CA ASP A 291 13.85 -1.00 25.46
C ASP A 291 15.26 -0.39 25.53
N ASP A 292 16.09 -0.98 26.39
CA ASP A 292 17.55 -0.96 26.45
C ASP A 292 18.30 0.30 25.93
N LYS A 293 18.56 1.19 26.90
CA LYS A 293 19.88 1.77 27.21
C LYS A 293 20.76 2.24 26.03
N TYR A 294 20.59 3.50 25.62
CA TYR A 294 21.68 4.32 25.08
C TYR A 294 22.23 5.21 26.20
N ASP A 295 23.11 4.66 27.03
CA ASP A 295 23.94 5.44 27.94
C ASP A 295 25.27 5.79 27.26
N GLY A 296 25.57 7.09 27.19
CA GLY A 296 26.92 7.65 27.16
C GLY A 296 27.88 7.23 26.03
N CYS A 297 27.98 8.07 24.99
CA CYS A 297 29.25 8.62 24.51
C CYS A 297 29.06 9.50 23.26
N ARG A 298 29.06 10.83 23.46
CA ARG A 298 29.57 11.76 22.47
C ARG A 298 31.07 11.91 22.71
N GLU A 299 31.84 10.94 22.23
CA GLU A 299 33.28 11.13 22.04
C GLU A 299 33.69 10.58 20.69
N LYS A 300 34.27 11.49 19.88
CA LYS A 300 35.13 11.29 18.70
C LYS A 300 35.02 9.92 18.02
N MET A 301 34.36 9.87 16.87
CA MET A 301 34.51 8.77 15.91
C MET A 301 35.94 8.73 15.36
N THR A 302 36.86 8.13 16.11
CA THR A 302 38.00 7.44 15.54
C THR A 302 37.55 6.05 15.13
N LYS A 303 37.84 5.69 13.86
CA LYS A 303 37.69 4.35 13.27
C LYS A 303 38.15 3.27 14.25
N LYS A 304 37.22 2.71 15.03
CA LYS A 304 37.41 1.45 15.74
C LYS A 304 36.65 0.42 14.93
N ARG A 305 37.39 -0.51 14.30
CA ARG A 305 36.83 -1.72 13.68
C ARG A 305 35.87 -2.34 14.68
N THR A 306 34.57 -2.21 14.44
CA THR A 306 33.56 -2.96 15.18
C THR A 306 33.75 -4.41 14.79
N ASN A 307 34.24 -5.22 15.73
CA ASN A 307 34.18 -6.66 15.63
C ASN A 307 32.73 -7.03 15.29
N GLN A 308 32.53 -7.66 14.14
CA GLN A 308 31.25 -8.15 13.67
C GLN A 308 30.60 -8.95 14.81
N VAL A 309 29.43 -8.50 15.29
CA VAL A 309 28.67 -9.26 16.29
C VAL A 309 28.26 -10.56 15.60
N GLN A 310 28.96 -11.65 15.93
CA GLN A 310 28.66 -12.95 15.36
C GLN A 310 27.33 -13.43 15.93
N PHE A 311 26.30 -13.51 15.09
CA PHE A 311 25.03 -14.13 15.47
C PHE A 311 25.26 -15.59 15.90
N GLY A 312 24.63 -15.99 17.00
CA GLY A 312 24.77 -17.34 17.57
C GLY A 312 24.29 -18.43 16.61
N ARG A 313 24.89 -19.63 16.72
CA ARG A 313 24.60 -20.80 15.87
C ARG A 313 23.59 -21.78 16.50
N GLU A 314 23.05 -21.45 17.66
CA GLU A 314 22.14 -22.33 18.41
C GLU A 314 20.73 -22.36 17.80
N THR A 315 20.15 -21.19 17.54
CA THR A 315 18.80 -21.05 16.99
C THR A 315 18.81 -20.00 15.89
N CYS A 316 18.39 -20.41 14.69
CA CYS A 316 18.24 -19.54 13.53
C CYS A 316 16.77 -19.40 13.18
N PHE A 317 16.40 -18.21 12.73
CA PHE A 317 15.04 -17.92 12.28
C PHE A 317 15.00 -17.85 10.76
N GLN A 318 14.17 -18.67 10.15
CA GLN A 318 13.80 -18.51 8.75
C GLN A 318 12.49 -17.73 8.71
N ILE A 319 12.57 -16.42 8.44
CA ILE A 319 11.43 -15.51 8.50
C ILE A 319 10.87 -15.28 7.10
N THR A 320 9.58 -15.54 6.92
CA THR A 320 8.82 -15.11 5.74
C THR A 320 7.97 -13.90 6.12
N THR A 321 8.45 -12.71 5.75
CA THR A 321 7.82 -11.41 6.02
C THR A 321 6.97 -10.93 4.85
N CYS A 322 5.88 -10.22 5.16
CA CYS A 322 4.99 -9.56 4.21
C CYS A 322 5.13 -8.03 4.19
N PHE A 323 5.78 -7.45 5.20
CA PHE A 323 5.97 -6.01 5.30
C PHE A 323 7.45 -5.60 5.33
N GLY A 324 8.35 -6.58 5.21
CA GLY A 324 9.78 -6.38 5.24
C GLY A 324 10.24 -5.54 4.06
N ALA A 325 11.07 -4.54 4.32
CA ALA A 325 11.70 -3.73 3.31
C ALA A 325 13.17 -4.17 3.14
N PRO A 326 13.63 -4.54 1.93
CA PRO A 326 15.05 -4.74 1.70
C PRO A 326 15.78 -3.40 1.89
N ILE A 327 16.87 -3.43 2.65
CA ILE A 327 17.69 -2.24 2.95
C ILE A 327 19.15 -2.43 2.57
N GLN A 328 19.44 -3.41 1.70
CA GLN A 328 20.81 -3.71 1.25
C GLN A 328 21.55 -2.48 0.71
N ASP A 329 20.88 -1.65 -0.10
CA ASP A 329 21.47 -0.43 -0.68
C ASP A 329 21.79 0.65 0.37
N TYR A 330 21.29 0.48 1.59
CA TYR A 330 21.48 1.37 2.73
C TYR A 330 22.29 0.73 3.86
N SER A 331 22.66 -0.55 3.73
CA SER A 331 23.44 -1.24 4.74
C SER A 331 24.87 -0.70 4.76
N ALA A 332 25.45 -0.58 5.96
CA ALA A 332 26.87 -0.32 6.11
C ALA A 332 27.75 -1.49 5.59
N PHE A 333 27.15 -2.64 5.32
CA PHE A 333 27.80 -3.87 4.87
C PHE A 333 27.24 -4.33 3.52
N ASN A 334 27.87 -3.89 2.43
CA ASN A 334 27.41 -4.18 1.05
C ASN A 334 27.28 -5.68 0.72
N SER A 335 27.95 -6.56 1.46
CA SER A 335 27.85 -8.02 1.33
C SER A 335 26.61 -8.64 1.95
N GLU A 336 25.91 -7.91 2.82
CA GLU A 336 24.75 -8.40 3.56
C GLU A 336 23.43 -8.06 2.84
N LYS A 337 22.54 -9.04 2.74
CA LYS A 337 21.19 -8.87 2.17
C LYS A 337 20.22 -8.62 3.31
N GLU A 338 20.20 -7.38 3.79
CA GLU A 338 19.37 -7.00 4.92
C GLU A 338 17.91 -6.75 4.51
N VAL A 339 16.99 -7.22 5.35
CA VAL A 339 15.55 -6.95 5.25
C VAL A 339 15.06 -6.44 6.59
N LEU A 340 14.60 -5.19 6.61
CA LEU A 340 14.01 -4.56 7.79
C LEU A 340 12.56 -5.06 7.95
N VAL A 341 12.34 -5.92 8.93
CA VAL A 341 11.00 -6.40 9.30
C VAL A 341 10.38 -5.41 10.29
N PRO A 342 9.19 -4.86 10.01
CA PRO A 342 8.59 -3.90 10.93
C PRO A 342 8.13 -4.58 12.24
N PRO A 343 8.27 -3.91 13.39
CA PRO A 343 7.97 -4.50 14.70
C PRO A 343 6.48 -4.80 14.93
N TYR A 344 5.60 -4.23 14.11
CA TYR A 344 4.17 -4.51 14.17
C TYR A 344 3.78 -5.78 13.41
N GLU A 345 4.67 -6.38 12.62
CA GLU A 345 4.39 -7.63 11.92
C GLU A 345 4.33 -8.78 12.92
N LYS A 346 3.24 -9.53 12.87
CA LYS A 346 3.06 -10.73 13.67
C LYS A 346 3.53 -11.93 12.90
N PHE A 347 4.14 -12.87 13.61
CA PHE A 347 4.55 -14.15 13.05
C PHE A 347 3.89 -15.30 13.80
N ARG A 348 3.55 -16.35 13.06
CA ARG A 348 3.23 -17.66 13.63
C ARG A 348 4.41 -18.60 13.40
N ILE A 349 4.62 -19.51 14.33
CA ILE A 349 5.61 -20.58 14.17
C ILE A 349 5.04 -21.60 13.19
N ALA A 350 5.67 -21.74 12.03
CA ALA A 350 5.22 -22.65 10.99
C ALA A 350 5.85 -24.04 11.10
N ARG A 351 7.11 -24.12 11.57
CA ARG A 351 7.82 -25.37 11.82
C ARG A 351 9.02 -25.11 12.71
N ILE A 352 9.36 -26.08 13.55
CA ILE A 352 10.63 -26.13 14.27
C ILE A 352 11.37 -27.37 13.78
N THR A 353 12.60 -27.21 13.31
CA THR A 353 13.47 -28.33 12.91
C THR A 353 14.75 -28.32 13.71
N ARG A 354 15.14 -29.49 14.20
CA ARG A 354 16.51 -29.75 14.66
C ARG A 354 17.32 -30.21 13.45
N SER A 355 18.39 -29.49 13.12
CA SER A 355 19.28 -29.95 12.05
C SER A 355 20.06 -31.14 12.56
N SER A 356 19.97 -32.29 11.90
CA SER A 356 21.10 -33.22 11.85
C SER A 356 22.22 -32.51 11.09
N TYR A 357 23.48 -32.67 11.54
CA TYR A 357 24.67 -32.04 10.95
C TYR A 357 24.59 -32.02 9.41
N GLY A 358 24.58 -30.82 8.80
CA GLY A 358 24.66 -30.66 7.33
C GLY A 358 23.56 -29.87 6.60
N ALA A 359 22.63 -29.17 7.27
CA ALA A 359 21.70 -28.26 6.58
C ALA A 359 22.17 -26.78 6.63
N LEU A 360 21.87 -26.03 5.54
CA LEU A 360 22.17 -24.61 5.30
C LEU A 360 22.40 -23.78 6.59
N TYR A 361 23.62 -23.21 6.75
CA TYR A 361 24.02 -22.18 7.73
C TYR A 361 24.54 -22.59 9.13
N ASN A 362 24.90 -23.86 9.39
CA ASN A 362 25.52 -24.30 10.66
C ASN A 362 24.65 -24.03 11.92
N CYS A 363 23.32 -24.04 11.80
CA CYS A 363 22.41 -23.80 12.91
C CYS A 363 21.89 -25.12 13.53
N LYS A 364 21.90 -25.25 14.86
CA LYS A 364 21.36 -26.46 15.53
C LYS A 364 19.83 -26.54 15.46
N ASN A 365 19.15 -25.43 15.73
CA ASN A 365 17.70 -25.31 15.65
C ASN A 365 17.32 -24.28 14.58
N ILE A 366 16.33 -24.59 13.75
CA ILE A 366 15.75 -23.65 12.80
C ILE A 366 14.26 -23.48 13.12
N ILE A 367 13.88 -22.26 13.50
CA ILE A 367 12.49 -21.86 13.71
C ILE A 367 12.02 -21.13 12.45
N VAL A 368 11.03 -21.71 11.76
CA VAL A 368 10.44 -21.11 10.58
C VAL A 368 9.26 -20.24 11.01
N LEU A 369 9.38 -18.94 10.81
CA LEU A 369 8.35 -17.93 11.12
C LEU A 369 7.64 -17.51 9.84
N GLU A 370 6.31 -17.43 9.90
CA GLU A 370 5.48 -16.91 8.81
C GLU A 370 4.65 -15.73 9.26
N SER A 371 4.58 -14.71 8.41
CA SER A 371 3.68 -13.58 8.59
C SER A 371 2.25 -14.06 8.89
N ALA A 372 1.72 -13.59 10.01
CA ALA A 372 0.39 -13.86 10.53
C ALA A 372 -0.43 -12.57 10.62
N GLY A 373 -0.07 -11.56 9.83
CA GLY A 373 -0.68 -10.23 9.81
C GLY A 373 0.11 -9.23 10.65
N TYR A 374 -0.57 -8.24 11.21
CA TYR A 374 0.06 -7.20 12.01
C TYR A 374 -0.78 -6.87 13.24
N LYS A 375 -0.13 -6.40 14.31
CA LYS A 375 -0.79 -5.79 15.46
C LYS A 375 0.11 -4.68 15.95
N SER A 376 -0.43 -3.47 15.96
CA SER A 376 0.17 -2.33 16.64
C SER A 376 -0.76 -1.97 17.80
N ASN A 377 -0.20 -1.93 18.99
CA ASN A 377 -0.80 -1.41 20.22
C ASN A 377 -0.62 0.11 20.36
N LEU A 378 0.16 0.74 19.46
CA LEU A 378 0.49 2.17 19.49
C LEU A 378 -0.22 2.98 18.40
N ASN A 379 -1.30 2.44 17.83
CA ASN A 379 -2.07 3.14 16.81
C ASN A 379 -2.68 4.41 17.42
N CYS A 380 -2.04 5.56 17.14
CA CYS A 380 -2.54 6.89 17.43
C CYS A 380 -2.33 7.46 18.85
N MET A 381 -1.50 6.90 19.73
CA MET A 381 -1.23 7.56 21.03
C MET A 381 -0.70 9.00 20.86
N ALA A 382 0.16 9.24 19.86
CA ALA A 382 0.61 10.60 19.52
C ALA A 382 -0.49 11.51 18.92
N ALA A 383 -1.51 10.93 18.27
CA ALA A 383 -2.61 11.69 17.66
C ALA A 383 -3.75 11.97 18.67
N GLU A 384 -3.95 11.12 19.66
CA GLU A 384 -4.86 11.35 20.79
C GLU A 384 -4.31 12.46 21.70
N HIS A 385 -3.00 12.48 21.94
CA HIS A 385 -2.33 13.62 22.58
C HIS A 385 -2.53 14.94 21.80
N LYS A 386 -2.50 14.90 20.45
CA LYS A 386 -2.82 16.07 19.61
C LYS A 386 -4.28 16.54 19.75
N LYS A 387 -5.26 15.65 19.94
CA LYS A 387 -6.66 16.04 20.19
C LYS A 387 -6.82 16.74 21.54
N GLY A 388 -6.18 16.20 22.60
CA GLY A 388 -6.15 16.83 23.92
C GLY A 388 -5.49 18.22 23.90
N TRP A 389 -4.36 18.34 23.19
CA TRP A 389 -3.64 19.62 23.04
C TRP A 389 -4.43 20.65 22.23
N LYS A 390 -5.08 20.26 21.12
CA LYS A 390 -5.98 21.15 20.36
C LYS A 390 -7.16 21.64 21.20
N ALA A 391 -7.75 20.76 22.02
CA ALA A 391 -8.83 21.14 22.93
C ALA A 391 -8.34 22.09 24.05
N ALA A 392 -7.11 21.89 24.54
CA ALA A 392 -6.49 22.77 25.53
C ALA A 392 -6.16 24.16 24.95
N ILE A 393 -5.60 24.22 23.73
CA ILE A 393 -5.34 25.48 23.01
C ILE A 393 -6.65 26.22 22.74
N LYS A 394 -7.70 25.53 22.29
CA LYS A 394 -9.00 26.16 22.02
C LYS A 394 -9.61 26.76 23.30
N ARG A 395 -9.48 26.07 24.44
CA ARG A 395 -9.89 26.60 25.75
C ARG A 395 -9.09 27.84 26.14
N LYS A 396 -7.76 27.81 25.97
CA LYS A 396 -6.87 28.93 26.30
C LYS A 396 -7.13 30.15 25.40
N TYR A 397 -7.29 29.93 24.10
CA TYR A 397 -7.68 30.96 23.12
C TYR A 397 -9.03 31.61 23.48
N ASN A 398 -10.06 30.81 23.77
CA ASN A 398 -11.37 31.33 24.16
C ASN A 398 -11.31 32.11 25.49
N SER A 399 -10.46 31.68 26.43
CA SER A 399 -10.24 32.41 27.68
C SER A 399 -9.56 33.77 27.44
N VAL A 400 -8.54 33.82 26.58
CA VAL A 400 -7.86 35.06 26.21
C VAL A 400 -8.79 36.00 25.44
N LYS A 401 -9.53 35.47 24.46
CA LYS A 401 -10.54 36.22 23.70
C LYS A 401 -11.60 36.86 24.61
N ARG A 402 -12.02 36.14 25.66
CA ARG A 402 -12.96 36.65 26.67
C ARG A 402 -12.33 37.75 27.54
N LYS A 403 -11.08 37.60 27.97
CA LYS A 403 -10.35 38.64 28.71
C LYS A 403 -10.18 39.92 27.88
N ILE A 404 -9.84 39.78 26.60
CA ILE A 404 -9.72 40.91 25.66
C ILE A 404 -11.09 41.58 25.46
N LYS A 405 -12.16 40.80 25.27
CA LYS A 405 -13.52 41.34 25.15
C LYS A 405 -13.96 42.11 26.40
N ASN A 406 -13.63 41.60 27.58
CA ASN A 406 -13.92 42.25 28.86
C ASN A 406 -13.14 43.58 29.00
N PHE A 407 -11.86 43.59 28.61
CA PHE A 407 -11.02 44.79 28.59
C PHE A 407 -11.61 45.91 27.73
N PHE A 408 -12.16 45.59 26.55
CA PHE A 408 -12.79 46.59 25.67
C PHE A 408 -14.24 46.94 26.04
N THR A 409 -14.89 46.18 26.91
CA THR A 409 -16.28 46.43 27.33
C THR A 409 -16.41 46.98 28.75
N GLY A 410 -15.28 47.25 29.42
CA GLY A 410 -15.24 47.85 30.76
C GLY A 410 -15.85 47.01 31.87
N ARG A 411 -15.87 45.67 31.71
CA ARG A 411 -16.35 44.71 32.73
C ARG A 411 -15.23 43.86 33.29
#